data_AF-A0A9N8VWS3-F1
#
_entry.id   AF-A0A9N8VWS3-F1
#
_cell.length_a   1.000
_cell.length_b   1.000
_cell.length_c   1.000
_cell.angle_alpha   90.00
_cell.angle_beta   90.00
_cell.angle_gamma   90.00
#
_symmetry.space_group_name_H-M   'P 1'
#
loop_
_entity.id
_entity.type
_entity.pdbx_description
1 polymer ?
#
loop_
_entity_poly.entity_id
_entity_poly.type
_entity_poly.pdbx_seq_one_letter_code
_entity_poly.pdbx_strand_id
1 'polypeptide(L)'
;MTNKKLTVLLAIVALVLAAPIRLGTTVTIDSKSVFCLLLPRKRGGNIAASESSAVSFCTKATTNTPNTNILPKDCIKTINHATGPGYVQIMGRIDSSKYGLRSDDGGGQYDPKARPGSSCAGAKKFVHLIEPDTQLYCIRCCTDPKKCNTGISTKGCRVIIPGTY
;
A
#
# COMPACT_ATOMS: atom_id res chain seq x y z
N MET A 1 -29.34 -23.00 -64.40
CA MET A 1 -28.63 -21.77 -63.99
C MET A 1 -28.97 -21.51 -62.53
N THR A 2 -28.09 -21.89 -61.59
CA THR A 2 -28.40 -21.86 -60.15
C THR A 2 -27.58 -20.76 -59.48
N ASN A 3 -28.25 -19.67 -59.07
CA ASN A 3 -27.64 -18.54 -58.39
C ASN A 3 -27.32 -18.90 -56.93
N LYS A 4 -26.04 -19.06 -56.59
CA LYS A 4 -25.57 -19.12 -55.20
C LYS A 4 -25.56 -17.70 -54.62
N LYS A 5 -26.45 -17.43 -53.67
CA LYS A 5 -26.38 -16.22 -52.83
C LYS A 5 -25.18 -16.36 -51.88
N LEU A 6 -24.23 -15.44 -52.01
CA LEU A 6 -23.07 -15.32 -51.12
C LEU A 6 -23.47 -14.53 -49.87
N THR A 7 -23.60 -15.21 -48.74
CA THR A 7 -23.88 -14.57 -47.45
C THR A 7 -22.55 -14.17 -46.82
N VAL A 8 -22.26 -12.87 -46.76
CA VAL A 8 -21.08 -12.33 -46.08
C VAL A 8 -21.44 -12.15 -44.60
N LEU A 9 -20.85 -12.96 -43.72
CA LEU A 9 -20.89 -12.73 -42.26
C LEU A 9 -19.87 -11.64 -41.91
N LEU A 10 -20.33 -10.45 -41.49
CA LEU A 10 -19.48 -9.49 -40.80
C LEU A 10 -19.24 -9.97 -39.37
N ALA A 11 -18.01 -10.41 -39.07
CA ALA A 11 -17.56 -10.61 -37.70
C ALA A 11 -17.23 -9.25 -37.06
N ILE A 12 -18.08 -8.79 -36.14
CA ILE A 12 -17.80 -7.60 -35.33
C ILE A 12 -16.81 -8.01 -34.23
N VAL A 13 -15.54 -7.70 -34.42
CA VAL A 13 -14.53 -7.83 -33.36
C VAL A 13 -14.70 -6.64 -32.42
N ALA A 14 -15.35 -6.85 -31.27
CA ALA A 14 -15.43 -5.85 -30.21
C ALA A 14 -14.03 -5.68 -29.58
N LEU A 15 -13.36 -4.56 -29.89
CA LEU A 15 -12.09 -4.20 -29.27
C LEU A 15 -12.37 -3.73 -27.84
N VAL A 16 -12.23 -4.62 -26.86
CA VAL A 16 -12.32 -4.27 -25.44
C VAL A 16 -11.09 -3.43 -25.08
N LEU A 17 -11.26 -2.11 -25.05
CA LEU A 17 -10.27 -1.19 -24.50
C LEU A 17 -10.18 -1.45 -22.98
N ALA A 18 -9.14 -2.17 -22.55
CA ALA A 18 -8.86 -2.32 -21.13
C ALA A 18 -8.59 -0.94 -20.52
N ALA A 19 -9.49 -0.48 -19.65
CA ALA A 19 -9.25 0.73 -18.87
C ALA A 19 -7.94 0.56 -18.07
N PRO A 20 -7.10 1.60 -17.94
CA PRO A 20 -5.87 1.49 -17.17
C PRO A 20 -6.22 1.07 -15.74
N ILE A 21 -5.59 -0.02 -15.27
CA ILE A 21 -5.77 -0.51 -13.90
C ILE A 21 -5.37 0.61 -12.94
N ARG A 22 -6.35 1.24 -12.30
CA ARG A 22 -6.12 2.23 -11.25
C ARG A 22 -5.69 1.48 -10.00
N LEU A 23 -4.37 1.41 -9.77
CA LEU A 23 -3.83 0.86 -8.54
C LEU A 23 -4.32 1.70 -7.34
N GLY A 24 -4.91 1.03 -6.36
CA GLY A 24 -5.47 1.66 -5.17
C GLY A 24 -4.41 2.30 -4.29
N THR A 25 -4.76 3.42 -3.67
CA THR A 25 -3.96 4.13 -2.65
C THR A 25 -4.50 3.93 -1.24
N THR A 26 -5.54 3.10 -1.09
CA THR A 26 -6.13 2.76 0.20
C THR A 26 -5.39 1.56 0.81
N VAL A 27 -5.00 1.70 2.07
CA VAL A 27 -4.45 0.62 2.90
C VAL A 27 -5.49 0.15 3.91
N THR A 28 -5.28 -1.02 4.49
CA THR A 28 -6.12 -1.52 5.58
C THR A 28 -5.30 -2.26 6.62
N ILE A 29 -5.86 -2.41 7.81
CA ILE A 29 -5.42 -3.35 8.84
C ILE A 29 -6.65 -4.16 9.26
N ASP A 30 -6.91 -5.25 8.55
CA ASP A 30 -8.04 -6.13 8.85
C ASP A 30 -7.67 -7.11 9.98
N SER A 31 -6.43 -7.58 9.97
CA SER A 31 -5.88 -8.45 11.01
C SER A 31 -4.35 -8.42 11.00
N LYS A 32 -3.74 -9.11 11.96
CA LYS A 32 -2.29 -9.37 11.96
C LYS A 32 -1.78 -9.98 10.64
N SER A 33 -2.60 -10.78 9.96
CA SER A 33 -2.20 -11.49 8.73
C SER A 33 -2.65 -10.82 7.44
N VAL A 34 -3.54 -9.83 7.53
CA VAL A 34 -4.16 -9.12 6.39
C VAL A 34 -4.07 -7.63 6.66
N PHE A 35 -3.03 -7.00 6.14
CA PHE A 35 -2.83 -5.57 6.17
C PHE A 35 -2.11 -5.12 4.90
N CYS A 36 -2.14 -3.82 4.64
CA CYS A 36 -1.49 -3.23 3.47
C CYS A 36 -0.55 -2.10 3.86
N LEU A 37 0.47 -1.91 3.03
CA LEU A 37 1.45 -0.84 3.11
C LEU A 37 1.46 -0.09 1.78
N LEU A 38 1.76 1.20 1.83
CA LEU A 38 2.13 1.96 0.63
C LEU A 38 3.58 1.68 0.27
N LEU A 39 3.87 1.47 -1.01
CA LEU A 39 5.22 1.32 -1.53
C LEU A 39 5.36 2.07 -2.87
N PRO A 40 6.59 2.35 -3.32
CA PRO A 40 6.81 2.98 -4.62
C PRO A 40 6.14 2.17 -5.73
N ARG A 41 5.43 2.80 -6.67
CA ARG A 41 4.75 2.09 -7.77
C ARG A 41 5.70 1.19 -8.57
N LYS A 42 6.95 1.62 -8.73
CA LYS A 42 8.02 0.83 -9.34
C LYS A 42 8.85 0.17 -8.23
N ARG A 43 9.07 -1.14 -8.34
CA ARG A 43 9.96 -1.89 -7.43
C ARG A 43 11.34 -1.23 -7.37
N GLY A 44 11.90 -1.16 -6.16
CA GLY A 44 13.16 -0.50 -5.86
C GLY A 44 13.19 1.02 -5.99
N GLY A 45 12.03 1.67 -6.11
CA GLY A 45 11.94 3.12 -5.98
C GLY A 45 12.38 3.59 -4.59
N ASN A 46 12.88 4.82 -4.51
CA ASN A 46 13.19 5.45 -3.23
C ASN A 46 11.89 5.84 -2.49
N ILE A 47 11.84 5.62 -1.16
CA ILE A 47 10.63 5.84 -0.37
C ILE A 47 10.20 7.31 -0.40
N ALA A 48 11.08 8.24 0.01
CA ALA A 48 10.78 9.67 0.04
C ALA A 48 10.43 10.23 -1.35
N ALA A 49 11.19 9.87 -2.39
CA ALA A 49 10.92 10.33 -3.75
C ALA A 49 9.60 9.77 -4.33
N SER A 50 9.09 8.67 -3.77
CA SER A 50 7.86 8.03 -4.23
C SER A 50 6.59 8.49 -3.50
N GLU A 51 6.70 9.39 -2.52
CA GLU A 51 5.61 9.76 -1.61
C GLU A 51 4.31 10.12 -2.36
N SER A 52 4.43 10.97 -3.38
CA SER A 52 3.31 11.45 -4.21
C SER A 52 2.81 10.46 -5.25
N SER A 53 3.40 9.26 -5.38
CA SER A 53 3.06 8.27 -6.41
C SER A 53 2.89 6.83 -5.89
N ALA A 54 3.02 6.63 -4.57
CA ALA A 54 2.91 5.32 -3.95
C ALA A 54 1.54 4.69 -4.14
N VAL A 55 1.53 3.36 -4.12
CA VAL A 55 0.34 2.52 -4.28
C VAL A 55 0.33 1.43 -3.22
N SER A 56 -0.84 0.86 -2.97
CA SER A 56 -1.05 -0.10 -1.89
C SER A 56 -0.64 -1.52 -2.28
N PHE A 57 0.06 -2.20 -1.36
CA PHE A 57 0.47 -3.59 -1.40
C PHE A 57 0.02 -4.29 -0.12
N CYS A 58 -0.77 -5.35 -0.24
CA CYS A 58 -1.32 -6.10 0.88
C CYS A 58 -0.61 -7.43 1.08
N THR A 59 -0.58 -7.93 2.32
CA THR A 59 -0.07 -9.28 2.61
C THR A 59 -0.93 -10.37 1.97
N LYS A 60 -2.23 -10.11 1.81
CA LYS A 60 -3.22 -10.96 1.15
C LYS A 60 -4.30 -10.10 0.49
N ALA A 61 -5.04 -10.67 -0.44
CA ALA A 61 -6.22 -10.02 -1.01
C ALA A 61 -7.27 -9.74 0.08
N THR A 62 -7.97 -8.60 -0.03
CA THR A 62 -9.02 -8.16 0.89
C THR A 62 -10.07 -7.33 0.15
N THR A 63 -11.31 -7.37 0.62
CA THR A 63 -12.43 -6.59 0.08
C THR A 63 -12.41 -5.14 0.50
N ASN A 64 -11.70 -4.79 1.59
CA ASN A 64 -11.63 -3.41 2.09
C ASN A 64 -10.82 -2.49 1.19
N THR A 65 -9.92 -3.07 0.38
CA THR A 65 -9.07 -2.34 -0.57
C THR A 65 -9.03 -3.09 -1.90
N PRO A 66 -10.10 -3.01 -2.72
CA PRO A 66 -10.10 -3.58 -4.05
C PRO A 66 -9.02 -2.88 -4.91
N ASN A 67 -8.44 -3.60 -5.88
CA ASN A 67 -7.38 -3.11 -6.77
C ASN A 67 -6.03 -2.81 -6.07
N THR A 68 -5.68 -3.61 -5.06
CA THR A 68 -4.37 -3.57 -4.40
C THR A 68 -3.42 -4.61 -4.97
N ASN A 69 -2.12 -4.33 -4.87
CA ASN A 69 -1.08 -5.29 -5.21
C ASN A 69 -0.86 -6.25 -4.04
N ILE A 70 -0.14 -7.35 -4.27
CA ILE A 70 0.30 -8.24 -3.20
C ILE A 70 1.78 -7.98 -2.90
N LEU A 71 2.10 -7.88 -1.61
CA LEU A 71 3.48 -7.75 -1.15
C LEU A 71 4.31 -8.94 -1.63
N PRO A 72 5.58 -8.73 -2.01
CA PRO A 72 6.46 -9.83 -2.36
C PRO A 72 6.56 -10.83 -1.20
N LYS A 73 6.66 -12.11 -1.55
CA LYS A 73 6.92 -13.17 -0.57
C LYS A 73 8.15 -12.81 0.29
N ASP A 74 8.05 -13.09 1.58
CA ASP A 74 9.10 -12.87 2.58
C ASP A 74 9.50 -11.40 2.81
N CYS A 75 8.78 -10.43 2.23
CA CYS A 75 9.02 -9.00 2.45
C CYS A 75 8.74 -8.57 3.90
N ILE A 76 7.80 -9.23 4.58
CA ILE A 76 7.49 -8.99 5.99
C ILE A 76 8.18 -10.06 6.84
N LYS A 77 8.98 -9.63 7.82
CA LYS A 77 9.81 -10.52 8.66
C LYS A 77 9.26 -10.68 10.06
N THR A 78 8.82 -9.59 10.68
CA THR A 78 8.11 -9.63 11.98
C THR A 78 6.83 -8.81 11.86
N ILE A 79 5.81 -9.23 12.61
CA ILE A 79 4.53 -8.55 12.67
C ILE A 79 4.11 -8.45 14.12
N ASN A 80 3.97 -7.22 14.60
CA ASN A 80 3.27 -6.89 15.82
C ASN A 80 1.97 -6.20 15.45
N HIS A 81 0.86 -6.64 16.05
CA HIS A 81 -0.46 -6.06 15.86
C HIS A 81 -0.95 -5.58 17.21
N ALA A 82 -1.38 -4.32 17.28
CA ALA A 82 -1.91 -3.75 18.50
C ALA A 82 -3.14 -2.88 18.18
N THR A 83 -4.05 -2.84 19.13
CA THR A 83 -5.22 -1.95 19.11
C THR A 83 -5.20 -1.10 20.38
N GLY A 84 -5.79 0.08 20.29
CA GLY A 84 -5.99 0.94 21.45
C GLY A 84 -7.14 1.90 21.22
N PRO A 85 -7.50 2.73 22.21
CA PRO A 85 -8.57 3.70 22.06
C PRO A 85 -8.32 4.62 20.86
N GLY A 86 -9.18 4.50 19.84
CA GLY A 86 -9.14 5.34 18.64
C GLY A 86 -8.14 4.93 17.57
N TYR A 87 -7.48 3.76 17.67
CA TYR A 87 -6.55 3.31 16.63
C TYR A 87 -6.36 1.79 16.56
N VAL A 88 -5.90 1.33 15.39
CA VAL A 88 -5.29 0.02 15.15
C VAL A 88 -3.93 0.23 14.47
N GLN A 89 -2.94 -0.62 14.78
CA GLN A 89 -1.59 -0.49 14.23
C GLN A 89 -0.93 -1.83 13.94
N ILE A 90 -0.08 -1.82 12.90
CA ILE A 90 0.88 -2.87 12.60
C ILE A 90 2.27 -2.25 12.55
N MET A 91 3.24 -2.93 13.13
CA MET A 91 4.64 -2.54 13.10
C MET A 91 5.52 -3.78 13.12
N GLY A 92 6.73 -3.67 12.61
CA GLY A 92 7.66 -4.79 12.59
C GLY A 92 8.84 -4.55 11.69
N ARG A 93 9.47 -5.65 11.29
CA ARG A 93 10.62 -5.69 10.42
C ARG A 93 10.25 -6.11 9.01
N ILE A 94 10.85 -5.46 8.03
CA ILE A 94 10.80 -5.85 6.63
C ILE A 94 12.12 -6.50 6.20
N ASP A 95 12.08 -7.18 5.07
CA ASP A 95 13.24 -7.44 4.23
C ASP A 95 13.06 -6.61 2.95
N SER A 96 13.59 -5.38 3.00
CA SER A 96 13.38 -4.36 1.98
C SER A 96 13.93 -4.77 0.61
N SER A 97 14.91 -5.69 0.60
CA SER A 97 15.48 -6.28 -0.62
C SER A 97 14.46 -7.10 -1.42
N LYS A 98 13.43 -7.66 -0.77
CA LYS A 98 12.34 -8.39 -1.43
C LYS A 98 11.46 -7.50 -2.29
N TYR A 99 11.46 -6.19 -2.06
CA TYR A 99 10.85 -5.19 -2.93
C TYR A 99 11.90 -4.44 -3.80
N GLY A 100 13.18 -4.75 -3.62
CA GLY A 100 14.30 -4.09 -4.30
C GLY A 100 14.66 -2.72 -3.74
N LEU A 101 14.16 -2.36 -2.56
CA LEU A 101 14.49 -1.09 -1.91
C LEU A 101 15.97 -1.11 -1.52
N ARG A 102 16.63 0.03 -1.66
CA ARG A 102 18.05 0.15 -1.33
C ARG A 102 18.24 0.15 0.18
N SER A 103 19.30 -0.49 0.67
CA SER A 103 19.63 -0.53 2.10
C SER A 103 20.15 0.79 2.65
N ASP A 104 20.49 1.76 1.78
CA ASP A 104 20.88 3.12 2.14
C ASP A 104 19.72 4.12 2.00
N ASP A 105 18.51 3.66 1.66
CA ASP A 105 17.32 4.49 1.66
C ASP A 105 16.87 4.72 3.11
N GLY A 106 17.02 5.96 3.58
CA GLY A 106 16.59 6.38 4.92
C GLY A 106 15.08 6.33 5.15
N GLY A 107 14.30 6.03 4.11
CA GLY A 107 12.87 5.84 4.23
C GLY A 107 12.09 7.14 4.21
N GLY A 108 10.90 7.10 4.80
CA GLY A 108 10.03 8.26 4.86
C GLY A 108 8.61 7.91 5.28
N GLN A 109 7.83 8.96 5.48
CA GLN A 109 6.40 8.85 5.68
C GLN A 109 5.69 8.90 4.34
N TYR A 110 4.67 8.08 4.17
CA TYR A 110 3.67 8.27 3.13
C TYR A 110 2.56 9.16 3.67
N ASP A 111 2.73 10.49 3.60
CA ASP A 111 1.75 11.45 4.13
C ASP A 111 0.56 11.59 3.16
N PRO A 112 -0.68 11.45 3.64
CA PRO A 112 -1.89 11.77 2.87
C PRO A 112 -1.89 13.15 2.20
N LYS A 113 -1.15 14.12 2.74
CA LYS A 113 -0.99 15.45 2.16
C LYS A 113 -0.19 15.43 0.86
N ALA A 114 0.88 14.64 0.79
CA ALA A 114 1.72 14.51 -0.40
C ALA A 114 1.08 13.59 -1.47
N ARG A 115 0.19 12.69 -1.05
CA ARG A 115 -0.63 11.84 -1.92
C ARG A 115 -2.13 12.00 -1.59
N PRO A 116 -2.78 13.08 -2.06
CA PRO A 116 -4.23 13.24 -1.92
C PRO A 116 -4.98 12.01 -2.44
N GLY A 117 -5.94 11.53 -1.66
CA GLY A 117 -6.72 10.32 -1.98
C GLY A 117 -6.13 9.01 -1.45
N SER A 118 -4.93 9.03 -0.86
CA SER A 118 -4.50 7.91 0.00
C SER A 118 -5.29 7.91 1.33
N SER A 119 -5.67 6.74 1.80
CA SER A 119 -6.52 6.58 2.98
C SER A 119 -6.26 5.23 3.67
N CYS A 120 -6.73 5.08 4.91
CA CYS A 120 -6.83 3.76 5.53
C CYS A 120 -8.30 3.41 5.75
N ALA A 121 -8.71 2.22 5.32
CA ALA A 121 -10.10 1.77 5.42
C ALA A 121 -10.60 1.85 6.87
N GLY A 122 -11.78 2.45 7.06
CA GLY A 122 -12.39 2.63 8.39
C GLY A 122 -11.74 3.69 9.28
N ALA A 123 -10.71 4.41 8.82
CA ALA A 123 -10.01 5.42 9.61
C ALA A 123 -10.22 6.84 9.08
N LYS A 124 -10.15 7.83 9.99
CA LYS A 124 -10.21 9.26 9.65
C LYS A 124 -8.84 9.82 9.31
N LYS A 125 -7.77 9.19 9.81
CA LYS A 125 -6.38 9.56 9.58
C LYS A 125 -5.51 8.32 9.67
N PHE A 126 -4.39 8.29 8.97
CA PHE A 126 -3.34 7.28 9.20
C PHE A 126 -1.97 7.94 9.27
N VAL A 127 -1.02 7.20 9.83
CA VAL A 127 0.41 7.48 9.73
C VAL A 127 1.11 6.19 9.33
N HIS A 128 1.99 6.27 8.33
CA HIS A 128 2.63 5.10 7.74
C HIS A 128 4.05 5.45 7.29
N LEU A 129 5.02 4.66 7.75
CA LEU A 129 6.43 4.82 7.42
C LEU A 129 7.03 3.49 6.97
N ILE A 130 7.98 3.58 6.03
CA ILE A 130 8.88 2.52 5.61
C ILE A 130 10.30 3.02 5.77
N GLU A 131 11.16 2.24 6.43
CA GLU A 131 12.55 2.61 6.77
C GLU A 131 13.49 1.48 6.32
N PRO A 132 13.91 1.47 5.04
CA PRO A 132 14.75 0.41 4.49
C PRO A 132 16.12 0.28 5.16
N ASP A 133 16.73 1.39 5.57
CA ASP A 133 18.03 1.42 6.26
C ASP A 133 18.03 0.69 7.62
N THR A 134 16.95 0.79 8.37
CA THR A 134 16.77 0.12 9.67
C THR A 134 15.92 -1.15 9.60
N GLN A 135 15.42 -1.47 8.39
CA GLN A 135 14.53 -2.58 8.09
C GLN A 135 13.23 -2.54 8.90
N LEU A 136 12.67 -1.35 9.13
CA LEU A 136 11.44 -1.17 9.88
C LEU A 136 10.28 -0.74 8.97
N TYR A 137 9.08 -1.10 9.40
CA TYR A 137 7.85 -0.53 8.89
C TYR A 137 6.85 -0.33 10.01
N CYS A 138 5.97 0.64 9.84
CA CYS A 138 4.88 0.85 10.78
C CYS A 138 3.73 1.61 10.14
N ILE A 139 2.51 1.18 10.44
CA ILE A 139 1.26 1.81 10.03
C ILE A 139 0.31 1.85 11.22
N ARG A 140 -0.33 3.01 11.41
CA ARG A 140 -1.44 3.18 12.36
C ARG A 140 -2.60 3.84 11.64
N CYS A 141 -3.77 3.22 11.73
CA CYS A 141 -5.03 3.73 11.23
C CYS A 141 -5.88 4.21 12.41
N CYS A 142 -6.26 5.48 12.40
CA CYS A 142 -6.89 6.14 13.54
C CYS A 142 -8.33 6.56 13.23
N THR A 143 -9.26 6.10 14.05
CA THR A 143 -10.63 6.62 14.10
C THR A 143 -10.70 7.93 14.89
N ASP A 144 -9.77 8.12 15.84
CA ASP A 144 -9.46 9.42 16.47
C ASP A 144 -8.20 10.02 15.81
N PRO A 145 -8.33 11.08 14.97
CA PRO A 145 -7.20 11.70 14.28
C PRO A 145 -6.05 12.13 15.20
N LYS A 146 -6.33 12.42 16.48
CA LYS A 146 -5.30 12.82 17.47
C LYS A 146 -4.30 11.69 17.77
N LYS A 147 -4.64 10.42 17.49
CA LYS A 147 -3.78 9.25 17.70
C LYS A 147 -2.76 9.03 16.56
N CYS A 148 -2.89 9.76 15.46
CA CYS A 148 -2.01 9.68 14.29
C CYS A 148 -1.26 11.00 14.11
N ASN A 149 -0.03 11.07 14.62
CA ASN A 149 0.82 12.25 14.46
C ASN A 149 1.63 12.14 13.16
N THR A 150 1.38 13.04 12.21
CA THR A 150 2.09 13.11 10.92
C THR A 150 3.16 14.21 10.89
N GLY A 151 3.23 15.09 11.89
CA GLY A 151 4.13 16.26 11.88
C GLY A 151 5.57 16.00 12.36
N ILE A 152 5.92 14.74 12.66
CA ILE A 152 7.22 14.35 13.23
C ILE A 152 7.84 13.16 12.47
N SER A 153 7.57 13.04 11.17
CA SER A 153 7.97 11.92 10.31
C SER A 153 9.46 11.59 10.37
N THR A 154 10.33 12.59 10.53
CA THR A 154 11.79 12.42 10.62
C THR A 154 12.27 11.73 11.90
N LYS A 155 11.39 11.53 12.89
CA LYS A 155 11.70 10.76 14.12
C LYS A 155 11.59 9.25 13.93
N GLY A 156 10.97 8.81 12.83
CA GLY A 156 10.87 7.43 12.44
C GLY A 156 9.87 6.58 13.25
N CYS A 157 9.81 5.30 12.88
CA CYS A 157 8.76 4.38 13.26
C CYS A 157 8.64 4.21 14.77
N ARG A 158 9.77 3.94 15.43
CA ARG A 158 9.81 3.68 16.89
C ARG A 158 9.28 4.84 17.73
N VAL A 159 9.40 6.07 17.24
CA VAL A 159 8.92 7.27 17.95
C VAL A 159 7.46 7.56 17.63
N ILE A 160 7.06 7.44 16.36
CA ILE A 160 5.72 7.82 15.90
C ILE A 160 4.67 6.77 16.28
N ILE A 161 5.03 5.49 16.14
CA ILE A 161 4.23 4.34 16.53
C ILE A 161 5.05 3.54 17.55
N PRO A 162 5.05 3.94 18.83
CA PRO A 162 5.76 3.18 19.86
C PRO A 162 5.17 1.77 19.98
N GLY A 163 6.04 0.80 20.23
CA GLY A 163 5.68 -0.60 20.37
C GLY A 163 6.85 -1.55 20.11
N THR A 164 6.53 -2.84 19.99
CA THR A 164 7.49 -3.89 19.67
C THR A 164 7.68 -3.99 18.17
N TYR A 165 8.94 -4.11 17.72
CA TYR A 165 9.34 -4.23 16.31
C TYR A 165 10.15 -5.51 16.09
#